data_AF-A0A7J3QFJ9-F1
#
_entry.id   AF-A0A7J3QFJ9-F1
#
_cell.length_a   1.000
_cell.length_b   1.000
_cell.length_c   1.000
_cell.angle_alpha   90.00
_cell.angle_beta   90.00
_cell.angle_gamma   90.00
#
_symmetry.space_group_name_H-M   'P 1'
#
loop_
_entity.id
_entity.type
_entity.pdbx_description
1 polymer ?
#
loop_
_entity_poly.entity_id
_entity_poly.type
_entity_poly.pdbx_seq_one_letter_code
_entity_poly.pdbx_strand_id
1 'polypeptide(L)'
;MALELIGRHGMVGRKQLARMMKIGEGSVRTILERMSKLGLVRSLRGGSSLTEKGRRVLGSLPRVIEADLRYLSLARKSAVTVVPGGAPHVSSGIEQRDAAVRAGGRGATVLIFRNG
;
A
#
# COMPACT_ATOMS: atom_id res chain seq x y z
N MET A 1 2.04 -2.97 -0.57
CA MET A 1 2.26 -4.33 0.01
C MET A 1 3.53 -5.03 -0.49
N ALA A 2 3.63 -5.65 -1.67
CA ALA A 2 4.86 -6.41 -2.04
C ALA A 2 6.14 -5.53 -2.07
N LEU A 3 6.08 -4.38 -2.75
CA LEU A 3 7.18 -3.41 -2.82
C LEU A 3 7.60 -2.91 -1.42
N GLU A 4 6.62 -2.65 -0.57
CA GLU A 4 6.78 -2.16 0.80
C GLU A 4 7.40 -3.23 1.72
N LEU A 5 6.94 -4.48 1.65
CA LEU A 5 7.51 -5.59 2.41
C LEU A 5 8.96 -5.85 2.03
N ILE A 6 9.28 -5.85 0.73
CA ILE A 6 10.67 -6.00 0.27
C ILE A 6 11.50 -4.80 0.71
N GLY A 7 10.97 -3.58 0.65
CA GLY A 7 11.65 -2.37 1.13
C GLY A 7 11.95 -2.40 2.62
N ARG A 8 11.01 -2.88 3.45
CA ARG A 8 11.15 -2.96 4.91
C ARG A 8 12.14 -4.02 5.36
N HIS A 9 12.19 -5.17 4.68
CA HIS A 9 13.04 -6.30 5.06
C HIS A 9 14.35 -6.38 4.26
N GLY A 10 14.54 -5.51 3.26
CA GLY A 10 15.75 -5.45 2.42
C GLY A 10 15.79 -6.56 1.36
N MET A 11 15.81 -7.82 1.78
CA MET A 11 15.82 -9.00 0.90
C MET A 11 14.83 -10.05 1.41
N VAL A 12 13.92 -10.50 0.53
CA VAL A 12 12.83 -11.42 0.92
C VAL A 12 12.72 -12.57 -0.06
N GLY A 13 12.69 -13.81 0.45
CA GLY A 13 12.47 -15.01 -0.36
C GLY A 13 11.01 -15.17 -0.80
N ARG A 14 10.76 -15.81 -1.96
CA ARG A 14 9.41 -15.97 -2.53
C ARG A 14 8.42 -16.63 -1.56
N LYS A 15 8.83 -17.71 -0.88
CA LYS A 15 7.98 -18.44 0.10
C LYS A 15 7.65 -17.57 1.32
N GLN A 16 8.64 -16.82 1.81
CA GLN A 16 8.44 -15.88 2.90
C GLN A 16 7.47 -14.78 2.51
N LEU A 17 7.62 -14.22 1.30
CA LEU A 17 6.73 -13.19 0.78
C LEU A 17 5.30 -13.69 0.62
N ALA A 18 5.11 -14.93 0.15
CA ALA A 18 3.78 -15.57 0.05
C ALA A 18 3.08 -15.68 1.40
N ARG A 19 3.81 -16.13 2.44
CA ARG A 19 3.31 -16.18 3.82
C ARG A 19 2.91 -14.80 4.35
N MET A 20 3.77 -13.79 4.15
CA MET A 20 3.51 -12.43 4.63
C MET A 20 2.31 -11.79 3.94
N MET A 21 2.15 -12.04 2.63
CA MET A 21 1.05 -11.51 1.82
C MET A 21 -0.23 -12.36 1.91
N LYS A 22 -0.18 -13.54 2.52
CA LYS A 22 -1.29 -14.50 2.62
C LYS A 22 -1.92 -14.84 1.25
N ILE A 23 -1.08 -15.01 0.22
CA ILE A 23 -1.49 -15.41 -1.13
C ILE A 23 -0.65 -16.59 -1.62
N GLY A 24 -1.13 -17.30 -2.66
CA GLY A 24 -0.44 -18.45 -3.22
C GLY A 24 0.93 -18.12 -3.83
N GLU A 25 1.85 -19.11 -3.81
CA GLU A 25 3.21 -18.95 -4.37
C GLU A 25 3.21 -18.58 -5.86
N GLY A 26 2.24 -19.11 -6.63
CA GLY A 26 2.07 -18.77 -8.04
C GLY A 26 1.77 -17.28 -8.25
N SER A 27 0.86 -16.71 -7.44
CA SER A 27 0.54 -15.28 -7.47
C SER A 27 1.75 -14.42 -7.12
N VAL A 28 2.52 -14.80 -6.10
CA VAL A 28 3.75 -14.09 -5.75
C VAL A 28 4.78 -14.16 -6.87
N ARG A 29 4.92 -15.32 -7.53
CA ARG A 29 5.80 -15.46 -8.71
C ARG A 29 5.40 -14.46 -9.80
N THR A 30 4.13 -14.41 -10.17
CA THR A 30 3.65 -13.47 -11.19
C THR A 30 3.87 -12.01 -10.79
N ILE A 31 3.65 -11.67 -9.51
CA ILE A 31 3.89 -10.32 -8.99
C ILE A 31 5.38 -9.95 -9.10
N LEU A 32 6.29 -10.83 -8.64
CA LEU A 32 7.73 -10.60 -8.70
C LEU A 32 8.23 -10.50 -10.15
N GLU A 33 7.73 -11.33 -11.05
CA GLU A 33 8.05 -11.25 -12.48
C GLU A 33 7.63 -9.91 -13.09
N ARG A 34 6.41 -9.43 -12.79
CA ARG A 34 5.94 -8.11 -13.24
C ARG A 34 6.78 -6.97 -12.66
N MET A 35 7.08 -7.02 -11.36
CA MET A 35 7.92 -6.01 -10.71
C MET A 35 9.35 -6.01 -11.27
N SER A 36 9.89 -7.17 -11.61
CA SER A 36 11.19 -7.30 -12.25
C SER A 36 11.18 -6.70 -13.66
N LYS A 37 10.14 -6.98 -14.47
CA LYS A 37 9.95 -6.38 -15.80
C LYS A 37 9.84 -4.85 -15.74
N LEU A 38 9.21 -4.32 -14.69
CA LEU A 38 9.13 -2.88 -14.43
C LEU A 38 10.43 -2.29 -13.87
N GLY A 39 11.44 -3.11 -13.59
CA GLY A 39 12.72 -2.69 -13.01
C GLY A 39 12.64 -2.25 -11.55
N LEU A 40 11.61 -2.68 -10.80
CA LEU A 40 11.40 -2.29 -9.41
C LEU A 40 12.16 -3.19 -8.41
N VAL A 41 12.38 -4.45 -8.79
CA VAL A 41 13.10 -5.44 -7.97
C VAL A 41 14.15 -6.16 -8.79
N ARG A 42 15.18 -6.66 -8.10
CA ARG A 42 16.17 -7.59 -8.64
C ARG A 42 16.16 -8.88 -7.82
N SER A 43 16.40 -10.01 -8.48
CA SER A 43 16.55 -11.31 -7.83
C SER A 43 18.03 -11.59 -7.56
N LEU A 44 18.34 -12.01 -6.34
CA LEU A 44 19.69 -12.38 -5.87
C LEU A 44 19.65 -13.80 -5.27
N ARG A 45 20.82 -14.41 -5.07
CA ARG A 45 20.96 -15.63 -4.26
C ARG A 45 20.56 -15.31 -2.82
N GLY A 46 19.28 -15.48 -2.49
CA GLY A 46 18.69 -15.15 -1.18
C GLY A 46 17.28 -14.55 -1.24
N GLY A 47 16.85 -14.05 -2.41
CA GLY A 47 15.50 -13.51 -2.57
C GLY A 47 15.45 -12.30 -3.52
N SER A 48 14.38 -11.53 -3.41
CA SER A 48 14.20 -10.29 -4.16
C SER A 48 14.54 -9.08 -3.28
N SER A 49 15.21 -8.08 -3.87
CA SER A 49 15.51 -6.79 -3.24
C SER A 49 15.06 -5.64 -4.15
N LEU A 50 14.80 -4.47 -3.58
CA LEU A 50 14.46 -3.29 -4.38
C LEU A 50 15.66 -2.80 -5.20
N THR A 51 15.39 -2.36 -6.42
CA THR A 51 16.33 -1.52 -7.18
C THR A 51 16.24 -0.07 -6.70
N GLU A 52 17.13 0.79 -7.19
CA GLU A 52 17.05 2.23 -6.92
C GLU A 52 15.75 2.85 -7.47
N LYS A 53 15.27 2.36 -8.63
CA LYS A 53 13.95 2.73 -9.16
C LYS A 53 12.83 2.28 -8.21
N GLY A 54 12.91 1.06 -7.69
CA GLY A 54 11.94 0.53 -6.72
C GLY A 54 11.87 1.35 -5.44
N ARG A 55 13.01 1.80 -4.91
CA ARG A 55 13.08 2.68 -3.73
C ARG A 55 12.46 4.05 -3.98
N ARG A 56 12.76 4.68 -5.11
CA ARG A 56 12.13 5.95 -5.51
C ARG A 56 10.62 5.82 -5.64
N VAL A 57 10.14 4.76 -6.29
CA VAL A 57 8.70 4.49 -6.39
C VAL A 57 8.10 4.29 -5.00
N LEU A 58 8.71 3.47 -4.14
CA LEU A 58 8.24 3.27 -2.77
C LEU A 58 8.17 4.59 -1.99
N GLY A 59 9.16 5.48 -2.14
CA GLY A 59 9.19 6.80 -1.50
C GLY A 59 8.12 7.77 -2.02
N SER A 60 7.67 7.60 -3.26
CA SER A 60 6.58 8.41 -3.85
C SER A 60 5.17 7.94 -3.44
N LEU A 61 5.03 6.74 -2.88
CA LEU A 61 3.74 6.25 -2.44
C LEU A 61 3.26 7.02 -1.20
N PRO A 62 1.95 7.36 -1.11
CA PRO A 62 1.39 7.96 0.09
C PRO A 62 1.71 7.12 1.32
N ARG A 63 2.24 7.75 2.37
CA ARG A 63 2.42 7.06 3.65
C ARG A 63 1.05 6.82 4.27
N VAL A 64 0.81 5.58 4.68
CA VAL A 64 -0.33 5.20 5.51
C VAL A 64 0.16 5.07 6.95
N ILE A 65 -0.51 5.72 7.88
CA ILE A 65 -0.23 5.63 9.31
C ILE A 65 -1.45 5.05 10.03
N GLU A 66 -1.22 4.15 10.98
CA GLU A 66 -2.26 3.75 11.94
C GLU A 66 -2.46 4.92 12.91
N ALA A 67 -3.70 5.36 13.06
CA ALA A 67 -4.05 6.48 13.92
C ALA A 67 -5.27 6.11 14.77
N ASP A 68 -5.24 6.51 16.04
CA ASP A 68 -6.41 6.42 16.89
C ASP A 68 -7.34 7.59 16.58
N LEU A 69 -8.35 7.29 15.76
CA LEU A 69 -9.36 8.27 15.33
C LEU A 69 -10.74 7.94 15.90
N ARG A 70 -10.82 7.46 17.15
CA ARG A 70 -12.11 7.14 17.81
C ARG A 70 -13.09 8.32 17.81
N TYR A 71 -12.60 9.57 17.74
CA TYR A 71 -13.43 10.77 17.66
C TYR A 71 -14.01 11.05 16.24
N LEU A 72 -13.49 10.41 15.19
CA LEU A 72 -13.94 10.56 13.79
C LEU A 72 -14.50 9.25 13.20
N SER A 73 -14.32 8.12 13.88
CA SER A 73 -14.66 6.81 13.34
C SER A 73 -15.15 5.86 14.41
N LEU A 74 -16.18 5.09 14.07
CA LEU A 74 -16.67 3.96 14.87
C LEU A 74 -15.71 2.75 14.81
N ALA A 75 -14.57 2.85 14.10
CA ALA A 75 -13.58 1.79 13.95
C ALA A 75 -12.66 1.65 15.18
N ARG A 76 -12.39 0.40 15.61
CA ARG A 76 -11.41 0.11 16.69
C ARG A 76 -9.96 0.43 16.28
N LYS A 77 -9.69 0.44 14.98
CA LYS A 77 -8.42 0.79 14.36
C LYS A 77 -8.71 1.59 13.10
N SER A 78 -7.98 2.68 12.91
CA SER A 78 -8.12 3.53 11.74
C SER A 78 -6.74 3.72 11.09
N ALA A 79 -6.72 3.80 9.78
CA ALA A 79 -5.54 4.13 9.00
C ALA A 79 -5.80 5.44 8.26
N VAL A 80 -4.78 6.29 8.18
CA VAL A 80 -4.86 7.62 7.57
C VAL A 80 -3.76 7.76 6.54
N THR A 81 -4.08 8.40 5.42
CA THR A 81 -3.08 8.80 4.44
C THR A 81 -3.46 10.15 3.86
N VAL A 82 -2.46 10.92 3.46
CA VAL A 82 -2.64 12.17 2.72
C VAL A 82 -2.49 11.84 1.24
N VAL A 83 -3.43 12.31 0.43
CA VAL A 83 -3.41 12.17 -1.03
C VAL A 83 -3.22 13.56 -1.65
N PRO A 84 -1.96 13.99 -1.91
CA PRO A 84 -1.70 15.27 -2.54
C PRO A 84 -2.38 15.37 -3.90
N GLY A 85 -3.03 16.50 -4.18
CA GLY A 85 -3.78 16.69 -5.43
C GLY A 85 -5.07 15.88 -5.54
N GLY A 86 -5.47 15.15 -4.49
CA GLY A 86 -6.70 14.34 -4.49
C GLY A 86 -8.00 15.17 -4.41
N ALA A 87 -7.93 16.39 -3.87
CA ALA A 87 -9.12 17.21 -3.58
C ALA A 87 -10.06 17.45 -4.77
N PRO A 88 -9.58 17.75 -6.00
CA PRO A 88 -10.45 17.93 -7.17
C PRO A 88 -11.17 16.64 -7.62
N HIS A 89 -10.72 15.48 -7.14
CA HIS A 89 -11.28 14.17 -7.49
C HIS A 89 -12.29 13.66 -6.45
N VAL A 90 -12.59 14.46 -5.42
CA VAL A 90 -13.56 14.13 -4.39
C VAL A 90 -14.80 14.98 -4.59
N SER A 91 -15.89 14.33 -4.99
CA SER A 91 -17.22 14.96 -5.07
C SER A 91 -17.89 14.92 -3.70
N SER A 92 -18.47 13.78 -3.33
CA SER A 92 -19.21 13.62 -2.08
C SER A 92 -18.41 12.92 -0.98
N GLY A 93 -17.35 12.18 -1.35
CA GLY A 93 -16.61 11.30 -0.44
C GLY A 93 -17.29 9.95 -0.22
N ILE A 94 -18.54 9.78 -0.66
CA ILE A 94 -19.29 8.53 -0.56
C ILE A 94 -18.64 7.47 -1.44
N GLU A 95 -18.14 7.84 -2.62
CA GLU A 95 -17.50 6.91 -3.55
C GLU A 95 -16.26 6.28 -2.92
N GLN A 96 -15.44 7.07 -2.22
CA GLN A 96 -14.27 6.59 -1.50
C GLN A 96 -14.66 5.75 -0.28
N ARG A 97 -15.71 6.14 0.45
CA ARG A 97 -16.25 5.35 1.58
C ARG A 97 -16.71 3.97 1.12
N ASP A 98 -17.52 3.93 0.06
CA ASP A 98 -18.08 2.68 -0.44
C ASP A 98 -16.98 1.78 -1.05
N ALA A 99 -15.99 2.37 -1.72
CA ALA A 99 -14.78 1.65 -2.15
C ALA A 99 -14.00 1.06 -0.96
N ALA A 100 -13.83 1.81 0.13
CA ALA A 100 -13.17 1.33 1.33
C ALA A 100 -13.94 0.18 1.99
N VAL A 101 -15.27 0.26 2.05
CA VAL A 101 -16.12 -0.82 2.57
C VAL A 101 -16.02 -2.07 1.70
N ARG A 102 -16.08 -1.93 0.38
CA ARG A 102 -15.87 -3.04 -0.57
C ARG A 102 -14.50 -3.70 -0.43
N ALA A 103 -13.48 -2.92 -0.06
CA ALA A 103 -12.13 -3.41 0.22
C ALA A 103 -11.96 -4.04 1.62
N GLY A 104 -13.03 -4.14 2.42
CA GLY A 104 -13.05 -4.78 3.73
C GLY A 104 -12.93 -3.82 4.93
N GLY A 105 -12.99 -2.51 4.70
CA GLY A 105 -13.08 -1.50 5.76
C GLY A 105 -14.48 -1.40 6.37
N ARG A 106 -14.60 -0.81 7.57
CA ARG A 106 -15.92 -0.50 8.17
C ARG A 106 -16.56 0.78 7.61
N GLY A 107 -15.77 1.59 6.93
CA GLY A 107 -16.13 2.90 6.40
C GLY A 107 -14.85 3.67 6.06
N ALA A 108 -15.01 4.90 5.58
CA ALA A 108 -13.95 5.88 5.44
C ALA A 108 -14.50 7.28 5.67
N THR A 109 -13.65 8.14 6.19
CA THR A 109 -13.90 9.58 6.30
C THR A 109 -12.93 10.27 5.36
N VAL A 110 -13.44 11.10 4.46
CA VAL A 110 -12.62 11.88 3.53
C VAL A 110 -12.63 13.33 3.98
N LEU A 111 -11.44 13.88 4.22
CA LEU A 111 -11.27 15.28 4.60
C LEU A 111 -10.56 16.00 3.46
N ILE A 112 -11.14 17.09 2.98
CA ILE A 112 -10.50 18.00 2.03
C ILE A 112 -9.93 19.16 2.83
N PHE A 113 -8.61 19.30 2.81
CA PHE A 113 -7.92 20.44 3.40
C PHE A 113 -7.89 21.59 2.39
N ARG A 114 -8.44 22.75 2.78
CA ARG A 114 -8.43 23.98 1.96
C ARG A 114 -7.93 25.13 2.83
N ASN A 115 -7.16 26.03 2.22
CA ASN A 115 -6.78 27.33 2.77
C ASN A 115 -5.91 27.37 4.03
N GLY A 116 -5.26 26.27 4.43
CA GLY A 116 -4.26 26.31 5.51
C GLY A 116 -4.88 26.46 6.89
#